data_AF-A0A132MW85-F1
#
_entry.id   AF-A0A132MW85-F1
#
_cell.length_a   1.000
_cell.length_b   1.000
_cell.length_c   1.000
_cell.angle_alpha   90.00
_cell.angle_beta   90.00
_cell.angle_gamma   90.00
#
_symmetry.space_group_name_H-M   'P 1'
#
loop_
_entity.id
_entity.type
_entity.pdbx_description
1 polymer ?
#
loop_
_entity_poly.entity_id
_entity_poly.type
_entity_poly.pdbx_seq_one_letter_code
_entity_poly.pdbx_strand_id
1 'polypeptide(L)' 'MATTRAFVRNSRLHVLGTNLLGSVLYSPVFGSPTRASDVSPPNVARFRFLDPRRA' A
#
# COMPACT_ATOMS: atom_id res chain seq x y z
N MET A 1 12.22 -2.87 -19.29
CA MET A 1 11.13 -2.87 -18.28
C MET A 1 11.54 -3.80 -17.14
N ALA A 2 11.39 -3.40 -15.87
CA ALA A 2 11.72 -4.28 -14.75
C ALA A 2 10.67 -5.40 -14.60
N THR A 3 11.10 -6.65 -14.50
CA THR A 3 10.22 -7.84 -14.38
C THR A 3 9.89 -8.22 -12.93
N THR A 4 10.53 -7.55 -11.97
CA THR A 4 10.32 -7.77 -10.54
C THR A 4 9.45 -6.67 -9.94
N ARG A 5 8.60 -7.03 -8.98
CA ARG A 5 7.78 -6.10 -8.19
C ARG A 5 8.69 -5.29 -7.27
N ALA A 6 8.58 -3.96 -7.31
CA ALA A 6 9.39 -3.08 -6.49
C ALA A 6 8.56 -1.92 -5.91
N PHE A 7 8.91 -1.50 -4.70
CA PHE A 7 8.29 -0.37 -4.02
C PHE A 7 9.27 0.27 -3.04
N VAL A 8 9.01 1.53 -2.68
CA VAL A 8 9.72 2.28 -1.65
C VAL A 8 8.76 2.57 -0.50
N ARG A 9 9.23 2.41 0.74
CA ARG A 9 8.48 2.78 1.94
C ARG A 9 9.31 3.58 2.92
N ASN A 10 8.66 4.40 3.74
CA ASN A 10 9.31 5.04 4.88
C ASN A 10 9.29 4.15 6.15
N SER A 11 9.94 4.63 7.22
CA SER A 11 9.98 3.97 8.54
C SER A 11 8.60 3.77 9.18
N ARG A 12 7.63 4.62 8.84
CA ARG A 12 6.23 4.51 9.28
C ARG A 12 5.41 3.51 8.45
N LEU A 13 6.04 2.82 7.50
CA LEU A 13 5.43 1.83 6.61
C LEU A 13 4.43 2.42 5.58
N HIS A 14 4.58 3.70 5.27
CA HIS A 14 3.92 4.31 4.11
C HIS A 14 4.60 3.86 2.83
N VAL A 15 3.83 3.36 1.86
CA VAL A 15 4.29 3.13 0.50
C VAL A 15 4.38 4.49 -0.20
N LEU A 16 5.59 4.90 -0.59
CA LEU A 16 5.87 6.19 -1.23
C LEU A 16 5.88 6.10 -2.76
N GLY A 17 6.13 4.92 -3.31
CA GLY A 17 6.17 4.70 -4.75
C GLY A 17 6.30 3.22 -5.09
N THR A 18 5.80 2.84 -6.26
CA THR A 18 5.82 1.47 -6.78
C THR A 18 6.08 1.49 -8.29
N ASN A 19 6.72 0.45 -8.83
CA ASN A 19 6.57 0.18 -10.27
C ASN A 19 5.19 -0.42 -10.57
N LEU A 20 4.84 -0.60 -11.86
CA LEU A 20 3.53 -1.13 -12.27
C LEU A 20 3.23 -2.51 -11.65
N LEU A 21 4.23 -3.39 -11.60
CA LEU A 21 4.04 -4.71 -10.98
C LEU A 21 3.83 -4.60 -9.46
N GLY A 22 4.49 -3.64 -8.81
CA GLY A 22 4.35 -3.33 -7.39
C GLY A 22 2.98 -2.72 -7.05
N SER A 23 2.43 -1.86 -7.90
CA SER A 23 1.08 -1.31 -7.67
C SER A 23 0.02 -2.41 -7.76
N VAL A 24 0.17 -3.35 -8.70
CA VAL A 24 -0.70 -4.53 -8.79
C VAL A 24 -0.60 -5.39 -7.52
N LEU A 25 0.62 -5.66 -7.03
CA LEU A 25 0.84 -6.43 -5.80
C LEU A 25 0.16 -5.78 -4.58
N TYR A 26 0.30 -4.47 -4.45
CA TYR A 26 -0.21 -3.70 -3.31
C TYR A 26 -1.63 -3.17 -3.51
N SER A 27 -2.33 -3.53 -4.60
CA SER A 27 -3.67 -3.04 -4.94
C SER A 27 -4.66 -3.07 -3.75
N PRO A 28 -4.73 -4.15 -2.93
CA PRO A 28 -5.60 -4.16 -1.76
C PRO A 28 -5.28 -3.09 -0.70
N VAL A 29 -3.99 -2.75 -0.55
CA VAL A 29 -3.53 -1.72 0.39
C VAL A 29 -3.92 -0.31 -0.10
N PHE A 30 -3.88 -0.07 -1.41
CA PHE A 30 -4.32 1.19 -2.01
C PHE A 30 -5.84 1.40 -1.90
N GLY A 31 -6.63 0.33 -1.99
CA GLY A 31 -8.09 0.36 -1.88
C GLY A 31 -8.65 0.17 -0.46
N SER A 32 -7.79 0.10 0.56
CA SER A 32 -8.20 -0.11 1.95
C SER A 32 -8.94 1.11 2.50
N PRO A 33 -10.04 0.93 3.27
CA PRO A 33 -10.73 2.04 3.93
C PRO A 33 -9.90 2.64 5.07
N THR A 34 -8.78 2.02 5.45
CA THR A 34 -7.83 2.58 6.44
C THR A 34 -7.03 3.76 5.90
N ARG A 35 -7.18 4.07 4.62
CA ARG A 35 -6.59 5.24 3.97
C ARG A 35 -7.46 6.46 4.27
N ALA A 36 -6.91 7.42 5.03
CA ALA A 36 -7.69 8.58 5.51
C ALA A 36 -8.17 9.51 4.38
N SER A 37 -7.49 9.52 3.24
CA SER A 37 -7.88 10.24 2.02
C SER A 37 -7.14 9.66 0.81
N ASP A 38 -7.56 10.02 -0.41
CA ASP A 38 -6.91 9.60 -1.66
C ASP A 38 -5.46 10.07 -1.78
N VAL A 39 -5.12 11.15 -1.08
CA VAL A 39 -3.77 11.75 -1.05
C VAL A 39 -2.92 11.14 0.08
N SER A 40 -3.54 10.49 1.08
CA SER A 40 -2.81 9.88 2.19
C SER A 40 -1.99 8.70 1.71
N PRO A 41 -0.70 8.56 2.04
CA PRO A 41 0.09 7.41 1.61
C PRO A 41 -0.50 6.09 2.13
N PRO A 42 -0.63 5.05 1.29
CA PRO A 42 -1.07 3.73 1.75
C PRO A 42 -0.12 3.20 2.84
N ASN A 43 -0.67 2.63 3.91
CA ASN A 43 0.12 2.14 5.03
C ASN A 43 -0.11 0.63 5.22
N VAL A 44 0.97 -0.15 5.11
CA VAL A 44 0.87 -1.62 5.17
C VAL A 44 0.44 -2.11 6.56
N ALA A 45 0.87 -1.44 7.63
CA ALA A 45 0.45 -1.80 8.99
C ALA A 45 -1.03 -1.49 9.24
N ARG A 46 -1.52 -0.32 8.81
CA ARG A 46 -2.95 0.00 8.93
C ARG A 46 -3.80 -1.01 8.17
N PHE A 47 -3.44 -1.35 6.94
CA PHE A 47 -4.12 -2.41 6.19
C PHE A 47 -4.09 -3.76 6.91
N ARG A 48 -2.93 -4.14 7.48
CA ARG A 48 -2.78 -5.47 8.10
C ARG A 48 -3.57 -5.61 9.40
N PHE A 49 -3.64 -4.56 10.20
CA PHE A 49 -4.12 -4.62 11.58
C PHE A 49 -5.42 -3.87 11.84
N LEU A 50 -5.77 -2.88 11.01
CA LEU A 50 -6.92 -1.99 11.24
C LEU A 50 -7.96 -2.06 10.12
N ASP A 51 -7.73 -2.82 9.05
CA ASP A 51 -8.70 -2.93 7.97
C ASP A 51 -9.90 -3.80 8.38
N PRO A 52 -11.11 -3.23 8.49
CA PRO A 52 -12.30 -3.96 8.92
C PRO A 52 -12.71 -5.06 7.92
N ARG A 53 -12.25 -4.99 6.66
CA ARG A 53 -12.53 -6.01 5.64
C ARG A 53 -11.69 -7.29 5.84
N ARG A 54 -10.79 -7.31 6.82
CA ARG A 54 -9.96 -8.48 7.17
C ARG A 54 -10.42 -9.22 8.43
N ALA A 55 -11.42 -8.70 9.13
CA ALA A 55 -12.03 -9.35 10.29
C ALA A 55 -12.91 -10.54 9.88
#